data_AF-A0A2D4F7N4-F1
#
_entry.id   AF-A0A2D4F7N4-F1
#
_cell.length_a   1.000
_cell.length_b   1.000
_cell.length_c   1.000
_cell.angle_alpha   90.00
_cell.angle_beta   90.00
_cell.angle_gamma   90.00
#
_symmetry.space_group_name_H-M   'P 1'
#
loop_
_entity.id
_entity.type
_entity.pdbx_description
1 polymer ?
#
loop_
_entity_poly.entity_id
_entity_poly.type
_entity_poly.pdbx_seq_one_letter_code
_entity_poly.pdbx_strand_id
1 'polypeptide(L)'
;GEGNFNWRFVFRFDYLPTEKEITYKKKDSIFSLEESEFREPAVLVFQVWDYDRISANDFLGAIELKLNDMVRAAKSSEQCTIKMAKEKAMPRFSIFRNKRMKGWWPFIKLK
;
A
#
# COMPACT_ATOMS: atom_id res chain seq x y z
N GLY A 1 5.81 22.90 -5.16
CA GLY A 1 5.07 22.56 -6.38
C GLY A 1 3.95 21.60 -6.03
N GLU A 2 2.92 21.53 -6.86
CA GLU A 2 1.83 20.55 -6.75
C GLU A 2 1.95 19.58 -7.92
N GLY A 3 1.88 18.27 -7.66
CA GLY A 3 1.92 17.23 -8.68
C GLY A 3 0.70 16.33 -8.57
N ASN A 4 -0.13 16.31 -9.60
CA ASN A 4 -1.35 15.52 -9.65
C ASN A 4 -1.17 14.32 -10.58
N PHE A 5 -1.42 13.12 -10.06
CA PHE A 5 -1.22 11.87 -10.78
C PHE A 5 -2.50 11.02 -10.73
N ASN A 6 -2.89 10.42 -11.86
CA ASN A 6 -4.02 9.49 -11.94
C ASN A 6 -3.53 8.08 -12.30
N TRP A 7 -3.44 7.19 -11.31
CA TRP A 7 -2.91 5.84 -11.48
C TRP A 7 -3.94 4.82 -10.97
N ARG A 8 -3.97 3.62 -11.57
CA ARG A 8 -4.82 2.51 -11.14
C ARG A 8 -3.99 1.24 -11.04
N PHE A 9 -3.77 0.77 -9.82
CA PHE A 9 -3.15 -0.53 -9.55
C PHE A 9 -4.22 -1.59 -9.38
N VAL A 10 -4.04 -2.75 -10.03
CA VAL A 10 -4.96 -3.90 -9.94
C VAL A 10 -4.14 -5.13 -9.58
N PHE A 11 -4.41 -5.69 -8.41
CA PHE A 11 -3.75 -6.88 -7.89
C PHE A 11 -4.74 -8.06 -7.94
N ARG A 12 -4.25 -9.23 -8.35
CA ARG A 12 -5.05 -10.46 -8.41
C ARG A 12 -4.54 -11.42 -7.35
N PHE A 13 -5.29 -11.55 -6.28
CA PHE A 13 -5.03 -12.48 -5.18
C PHE A 13 -6.36 -12.86 -4.53
N ASP A 14 -6.40 -14.00 -3.87
CA ASP A 14 -7.45 -14.36 -2.93
C ASP A 14 -7.01 -14.00 -1.51
N TYR A 15 -7.96 -13.80 -0.59
CA TYR A 15 -7.68 -13.47 0.80
C TYR A 15 -8.21 -14.57 1.72
N LEU A 16 -7.32 -15.10 2.55
CA LEU A 16 -7.61 -16.10 3.58
C LEU A 16 -7.91 -15.38 4.92
N PRO A 17 -9.18 -15.27 5.36
CA PRO A 17 -9.53 -14.41 6.49
C PRO A 17 -9.05 -14.91 7.84
N THR A 18 -8.89 -16.23 8.00
CA THR A 18 -8.44 -16.86 9.25
C THR A 18 -6.96 -16.59 9.49
N GLU A 19 -6.15 -16.78 8.45
CA GLU A 19 -4.70 -16.60 8.44
C GLU A 19 -4.29 -15.13 8.28
N LYS A 20 -5.20 -14.29 7.73
CA LYS A 20 -4.97 -12.90 7.35
C LYS A 20 -3.90 -12.72 6.27
N GLU A 21 -3.80 -13.72 5.40
CA GLU A 21 -2.84 -13.77 4.29
C GLU A 21 -3.55 -13.64 2.95
N ILE A 22 -2.82 -13.17 1.95
CA ILE A 22 -3.22 -13.27 0.55
C ILE A 22 -2.60 -14.51 -0.07
N THR A 23 -3.32 -15.12 -1.00
CA THR A 23 -2.81 -16.19 -1.86
C THR A 23 -2.82 -15.73 -3.31
N TYR A 24 -1.76 -16.03 -4.05
CA TYR A 24 -1.72 -15.78 -5.48
C TYR A 24 -0.87 -16.84 -6.18
N LYS A 25 -1.15 -17.05 -7.46
CA LYS A 25 -0.39 -17.98 -8.29
C LYS A 25 0.59 -17.21 -9.16
N LYS A 26 1.82 -17.69 -9.23
CA LYS A 26 2.87 -17.11 -10.06
C LYS A 26 3.71 -18.21 -10.69
N LYS A 27 4.10 -17.99 -11.92
CA LYS A 27 5.11 -18.78 -12.63
C LYS A 27 6.50 -18.47 -12.10
N ASP A 28 7.25 -19.49 -11.71
CA ASP A 28 8.63 -19.33 -11.22
C ASP A 28 9.58 -18.86 -12.34
N SER A 29 9.24 -19.14 -13.59
CA SER A 29 9.93 -18.65 -14.79
C SER A 29 8.96 -18.46 -15.94
N ILE A 30 9.29 -17.59 -16.90
CA ILE A 30 8.48 -17.36 -18.12
C ILE A 30 8.24 -18.68 -18.88
N PHE A 31 9.16 -19.64 -18.75
CA PHE A 31 9.09 -20.97 -19.38
C PHE A 31 8.44 -22.04 -18.52
N SER A 32 8.07 -21.75 -17.26
CA SER A 32 7.38 -22.72 -16.41
C SER A 32 5.95 -22.94 -16.90
N LEU A 33 5.59 -24.22 -17.04
CA LEU A 33 4.23 -24.66 -17.42
C LEU A 33 3.28 -24.58 -16.22
N GLU A 34 3.80 -24.88 -15.03
CA GLU A 34 3.06 -24.90 -13.78
C GLU A 34 3.15 -23.56 -13.03
N GLU A 35 2.10 -23.24 -12.28
CA GLU A 35 2.06 -22.07 -11.42
C GLU A 35 2.14 -22.51 -9.96
N SER A 36 3.09 -21.93 -9.23
CA SER A 36 3.25 -22.13 -7.80
C SER A 36 2.30 -21.19 -7.03
N GLU A 37 1.68 -21.70 -5.96
CA GLU A 37 0.86 -20.89 -5.05
C GLU A 37 1.73 -20.29 -3.96
N PHE A 38 1.63 -18.97 -3.78
CA PHE A 38 2.36 -18.21 -2.77
C PHE A 38 1.40 -17.66 -1.73
N ARG A 39 1.90 -17.52 -0.50
CA ARG A 39 1.19 -16.91 0.63
C ARG A 39 2.01 -15.80 1.23
N GLU A 40 1.39 -14.64 1.38
CA GLU A 40 2.04 -13.46 1.95
C GLU A 40 1.06 -12.68 2.84
N PRO A 41 1.56 -11.92 3.83
CA PRO A 41 0.70 -11.02 4.59
C PRO A 41 0.11 -9.95 3.67
N ALA A 42 -1.14 -9.57 3.94
CA ALA A 42 -1.87 -8.58 3.14
C ALA A 42 -1.38 -7.13 3.39
N VAL A 43 -0.15 -6.81 2.99
CA VAL A 43 0.48 -5.50 3.23
C VAL A 43 0.74 -4.79 1.91
N LEU A 44 0.22 -3.57 1.80
CA LEU A 44 0.45 -2.69 0.65
C LEU A 44 1.48 -1.62 1.01
N VAL A 45 2.59 -1.60 0.30
CA VAL A 45 3.64 -0.58 0.44
C VAL A 45 3.61 0.33 -0.78
N PHE A 46 3.48 1.63 -0.56
CA PHE A 46 3.67 2.64 -1.59
C PHE A 46 4.88 3.48 -1.27
N GLN A 47 5.68 3.78 -2.29
CA GLN A 47 6.86 4.65 -2.20
C GLN A 47 6.78 5.70 -3.29
N VAL A 48 7.19 6.92 -2.96
CA VAL A 48 7.28 8.03 -3.91
C VAL A 48 8.74 8.45 -3.99
N TRP A 49 9.21 8.57 -5.22
CA TRP A 49 10.57 8.97 -5.57
C TRP A 49 10.46 10.17 -6.52
N ASP A 50 11.28 11.19 -6.29
CA ASP A 50 11.47 12.27 -7.24
C ASP A 50 12.43 11.79 -8.33
N TYR A 51 12.04 11.98 -9.59
CA TYR A 51 12.86 11.56 -10.71
C TYR A 51 13.75 12.71 -11.16
N ASP A 52 15.05 12.56 -10.94
CA ASP A 52 16.04 13.53 -11.37
C ASP A 52 16.73 13.05 -12.65
N ARG A 53 16.78 13.92 -13.68
CA ARG A 53 17.43 13.59 -14.96
C ARG A 53 18.96 13.62 -14.88
N ILE A 54 19.53 14.30 -13.89
CA ILE A 54 20.96 14.63 -13.81
C ILE A 54 21.63 14.01 -12.58
N SER A 55 20.90 13.85 -11.48
CA SER A 55 21.36 13.26 -10.22
C SER A 55 20.70 11.91 -9.93
N ALA A 56 21.04 11.29 -8.80
CA ALA A 56 20.31 10.15 -8.28
C ALA A 56 18.90 10.57 -7.84
N ASN A 57 17.90 9.70 -8.08
CA ASN A 57 16.52 9.94 -7.69
C ASN A 57 16.37 10.12 -6.18
N ASP A 58 15.68 11.17 -5.76
CA ASP A 58 15.45 11.45 -4.35
C ASP A 58 14.23 10.72 -3.80
N PHE A 59 14.43 9.91 -2.76
CA PHE A 59 13.31 9.32 -2.04
C PHE A 59 12.50 10.40 -1.32
N LEU A 60 11.19 10.50 -1.62
CA LEU A 60 10.29 11.50 -1.03
C LEU A 60 9.52 10.96 0.17
N GLY A 61 9.18 9.67 0.16
CA GLY A 61 8.54 9.02 1.30
C GLY A 61 7.85 7.71 0.96
N ALA A 62 7.44 7.00 2.00
CA ALA A 62 6.71 5.74 1.88
C ALA A 62 5.54 5.66 2.86
N ILE A 63 4.64 4.74 2.58
CA ILE A 63 3.61 4.30 3.51
C ILE A 63 3.43 2.79 3.40
N GLU A 64 3.25 2.15 4.55
CA GLU A 64 2.90 0.74 4.67
C GLU A 64 1.48 0.60 5.25
N LEU A 65 0.63 -0.16 4.56
CA LEU A 65 -0.77 -0.34 4.90
C LEU A 65 -1.06 -1.84 5.04
N LYS A 66 -1.19 -2.32 6.28
CA LYS A 66 -1.71 -3.66 6.57
C LYS A 66 -3.20 -3.68 6.23
N LEU A 67 -3.59 -4.26 5.10
CA LEU A 67 -4.94 -4.10 4.50
C LEU A 67 -6.07 -4.62 5.39
N ASN A 68 -5.77 -5.58 6.27
CA ASN A 68 -6.70 -6.12 7.25
C ASN A 68 -6.88 -5.22 8.49
N ASP A 69 -5.91 -4.35 8.77
CA ASP A 69 -5.90 -3.42 9.90
C ASP A 69 -5.01 -2.22 9.55
N MET A 70 -5.52 -1.28 8.77
CA MET A 70 -4.80 -0.06 8.34
C MET A 70 -5.38 1.17 9.04
N VAL A 71 -4.59 2.24 9.15
CA VAL A 71 -5.11 3.53 9.64
C VAL A 71 -6.17 4.04 8.67
N ARG A 72 -7.30 4.51 9.19
CA ARG A 72 -8.35 5.12 8.37
C ARG A 72 -7.81 6.37 7.68
N ALA A 73 -8.17 6.54 6.42
CA ALA A 73 -7.85 7.73 5.65
C ALA A 73 -8.42 9.01 6.29
N ALA A 74 -7.67 10.11 6.20
CA ALA A 74 -8.20 11.43 6.51
C ALA A 74 -9.20 11.87 5.43
N LYS A 75 -10.21 12.65 5.80
CA LYS A 75 -11.27 13.08 4.86
C LYS A 75 -10.81 14.23 3.96
N SER A 76 -9.87 15.04 4.43
CA SER A 76 -9.25 16.14 3.67
C SER A 76 -7.74 16.16 3.84
N SER A 77 -7.03 16.90 2.97
CA SER A 77 -5.59 17.08 3.02
C SER A 77 -5.12 17.75 4.31
N GLU A 78 -5.90 18.68 4.85
CA GLU A 78 -5.56 19.45 6.07
C GLU A 78 -5.59 18.56 7.32
N GLN A 79 -6.42 17.51 7.31
CA GLN A 79 -6.52 16.53 8.38
C GLN A 79 -5.50 15.39 8.26
N CYS A 80 -4.80 15.31 7.14
CA CYS A 80 -3.78 14.31 6.88
C CYS A 80 -2.50 14.70 7.63
N THR A 81 -2.19 13.99 8.73
CA THR A 81 -1.05 14.33 9.59
C THR A 81 -0.12 13.15 9.80
N ILE A 82 1.17 13.42 10.04
CA ILE A 82 2.20 12.39 10.30
C ILE A 82 1.82 11.48 11.49
N LYS A 83 0.99 11.96 12.43
CA LYS A 83 0.49 11.14 13.56
C LYS A 83 -0.25 9.89 13.10
N MET A 84 -0.89 9.92 11.92
CA MET A 84 -1.59 8.79 11.33
C MET A 84 -0.66 7.66 10.89
N ALA A 85 0.60 7.99 10.62
CA ALA A 85 1.59 7.04 10.13
C ALA A 85 2.21 6.20 11.25
N LYS A 86 1.87 6.49 12.52
CA LYS A 86 2.24 5.66 13.67
C LYS A 86 1.51 4.32 13.59
N GLU A 87 2.20 3.23 13.92
CA GLU A 87 1.68 1.86 13.75
C GLU A 87 0.31 1.64 14.42
N LYS A 88 0.09 2.24 15.60
CA LYS A 88 -1.15 2.12 16.38
C LYS A 88 -2.09 3.32 16.24
N ALA A 89 -1.99 4.10 15.17
CA ALA A 89 -2.89 5.22 14.94
C ALA A 89 -4.35 4.74 14.77
N MET A 90 -5.25 5.40 15.49
CA MET A 90 -6.69 5.14 15.50
C MET A 90 -7.44 6.23 14.71
N PRO A 91 -8.60 5.92 14.12
CA PRO A 91 -9.26 4.61 14.09
C PRO A 91 -8.67 3.68 13.01
N ARG A 92 -8.76 2.37 13.24
CA ARG A 92 -8.36 1.34 12.26
C ARG A 92 -9.48 0.99 11.27
N PHE A 93 -9.08 0.39 10.16
CA PHE A 93 -9.94 0.02 9.05
C PHE A 93 -9.44 -1.28 8.41
N SER A 94 -10.37 -2.14 7.99
CA SER A 94 -10.07 -3.35 7.22
C SER A 94 -10.74 -3.26 5.86
N ILE A 95 -9.96 -3.30 4.77
CA ILE A 95 -10.51 -3.23 3.42
C ILE A 95 -11.27 -4.52 3.04
N PHE A 96 -10.92 -5.64 3.67
CA PHE A 96 -11.61 -6.91 3.50
C PHE A 96 -13.02 -6.91 4.12
N ARG A 97 -13.23 -6.12 5.19
CA ARG A 97 -14.57 -5.90 5.78
C ARG A 97 -15.32 -4.76 5.07
N ASN A 98 -14.61 -3.70 4.72
CA ASN A 98 -15.16 -2.50 4.09
C ASN A 98 -14.49 -2.27 2.73
N LYS A 99 -15.12 -2.76 1.67
CA LYS A 99 -14.51 -2.93 0.33
C LYS A 99 -14.02 -1.65 -0.37
N ARG A 100 -14.38 -0.46 0.12
CA ARG A 100 -14.06 0.82 -0.52
C ARG A 100 -13.68 1.85 0.52
N MET A 101 -12.65 2.63 0.20
CA MET A 101 -12.22 3.77 0.99
C MET A 101 -11.64 4.84 0.07
N LYS A 102 -11.90 6.09 0.40
CA LYS A 102 -11.34 7.27 -0.26
C LYS A 102 -10.90 8.24 0.82
N GLY A 103 -9.72 8.83 0.65
CA GLY A 103 -9.20 9.84 1.55
C GLY A 103 -7.71 10.02 1.37
N TRP A 104 -7.08 10.57 2.40
CA TRP A 104 -5.70 11.01 2.38
C TRP A 104 -4.87 10.23 3.39
N TRP A 105 -3.64 9.89 3.01
CA TRP A 105 -2.65 9.27 3.88
C TRP A 105 -1.30 9.99 3.75
N PRO A 106 -0.56 10.14 4.85
CA PRO A 106 0.75 10.76 4.82
C PRO A 106 1.81 9.77 4.34
N PHE A 107 2.62 10.17 3.37
CA PHE A 107 3.87 9.49 3.04
C PHE A 107 4.96 10.09 3.93
N ILE A 108 5.77 9.23 4.56
CA ILE A 108 6.85 9.68 5.45
C ILE A 108 8.19 9.30 4.84
N LYS A 109 9.12 10.26 4.82
CA LYS A 109 10.55 9.98 4.69
C LYS A 109 11.08 9.62 6.07
N LEU A 110 11.42 8.35 6.28
CA LEU A 110 12.19 7.98 7.48
C LEU A 110 13.54 8.71 7.38
N LYS A 111 13.84 9.54 8.38
CA LYS A 111 15.14 10.20 8.53
C LYS A 111 16.18 9.21 9.01
#